data_AF-A0A8H3VF04-F1
#
_entry.id   AF-A0A8H3VF04-F1
#
_cell.length_a   1.000
_cell.length_b   1.000
_cell.length_c   1.000
_cell.angle_alpha   90.00
_cell.angle_beta   90.00
_cell.angle_gamma   90.00
#
_symmetry.space_group_name_H-M   'P 1'
#
loop_
_entity.id
_entity.type
_entity.pdbx_description
1 polymer ?
#
loop_
_entity_poly.entity_id
_entity_poly.type
_entity_poly.pdbx_seq_one_letter_code
_entity_poly.pdbx_strand_id
1 'polypeptide(L)'
;MDLCSTKPKVAEKEKQKKSTPAKVQSSSKAESSGSFDSQRPKKSRLAASSLSTKKSPSTKSAPPKRSPQLPTNPVSAAKSLPATKSPSKISMPQPLFLSQPSKKPSSEVKSMTATRSPYKKPTPPNSTSPSPLEAHLPRQSRPEPTEHSPKLIKRFYEPLILLHTLGNVRGESDSCEPSRRSSFSGLSSKDRRRQFLDALAFVCDYERGGDSVAAIGLESTPQCHVFWVAANTCPKKKMVPFVRSLLEELKSMGMNRISIEQSTVLIAKQCLRFGERRIKGTIQMLQKQIEKCQRLFLRSVSDDGPSDKKKALSVDEVFIWLRRFQHLHLDEPGIYNICFFAYENRKCTAMRSLGSLSQEPTHFAGTDAPHLEYKQLRHLVGRLAHQFRTAKKIASHGSALLYLLDDCKVSSIIPPKTLDPPLPAAEDKLLDGILTRMLPKDSADLPKYRQDLEFMSTHFQLATRLLAQYRNRNFKPRVHAELQILEHFHLNNLDFEDSDRYIACSKPACYCCALYIRHHHGSFVVPESHRKIWLNWRPPDVEAHEKKAQEKILNAMIADIRKEAFDQIAGRTKRSHWRPDSFTGITVSTRQEFGDQDIETDVEEEFESEGLLV
;
A
#
# COMPACT_ATOMS: atom_id res chain seq x y z
N MET A 1 38.23 -19.88 15.06
CA MET A 1 39.67 -19.64 15.23
C MET A 1 40.29 -19.82 13.85
N ASP A 2 40.81 -18.79 13.18
CA ASP A 2 41.00 -17.39 13.64
C ASP A 2 40.77 -16.34 12.54
N LEU A 3 40.81 -15.07 12.96
CA LEU A 3 40.66 -13.87 12.15
C LEU A 3 41.98 -13.47 11.49
N CYS A 4 41.92 -12.93 10.27
CA CYS A 4 42.82 -11.84 9.90
C CYS A 4 42.19 -10.91 8.84
N SER A 5 42.70 -9.69 8.73
CA SER A 5 42.17 -8.63 7.85
C SER A 5 43.27 -7.62 7.53
N THR A 6 43.42 -7.28 6.24
CA THR A 6 44.31 -6.19 5.80
C THR A 6 43.86 -5.58 4.46
N LYS A 7 44.25 -4.33 4.24
CA LYS A 7 44.04 -3.54 3.02
C LYS A 7 45.37 -3.39 2.25
N PRO A 8 45.33 -2.86 1.02
CA PRO A 8 46.41 -1.99 0.54
C PRO A 8 45.94 -0.54 0.30
N LYS A 9 46.90 0.38 0.43
CA LYS A 9 46.89 1.84 0.13
C LYS A 9 48.39 2.22 0.09
N VAL A 10 48.96 2.95 -0.87
CA VAL A 10 49.04 4.42 -1.02
C VAL A 10 50.01 4.71 -2.19
N ALA A 11 49.77 5.78 -2.99
CA ALA A 11 50.75 6.66 -3.68
C ALA A 11 49.95 7.57 -4.66
N GLU A 12 49.84 8.89 -4.59
CA GLU A 12 50.52 10.01 -3.90
C GLU A 12 51.75 10.63 -4.61
N LYS A 13 51.58 11.88 -5.09
CA LYS A 13 52.61 12.93 -5.13
C LYS A 13 51.99 14.31 -5.44
N GLU A 14 52.51 15.35 -4.79
CA GLU A 14 52.08 16.76 -4.97
C GLU A 14 52.85 17.51 -6.07
N LYS A 15 52.34 18.70 -6.46
CA LYS A 15 53.11 19.96 -6.35
C LYS A 15 52.24 21.21 -6.57
N GLN A 16 52.54 22.29 -5.84
CA GLN A 16 52.01 23.65 -6.04
C GLN A 16 53.03 24.56 -6.75
N LYS A 17 52.57 25.56 -7.52
CA LYS A 17 53.07 26.97 -7.45
C LYS A 17 52.21 27.98 -8.22
N LYS A 18 52.48 29.27 -8.00
CA LYS A 18 51.73 30.47 -8.44
C LYS A 18 52.18 31.01 -9.80
N SER A 19 51.30 31.67 -10.56
CA SER A 19 51.57 32.98 -11.22
C SER A 19 50.38 33.58 -11.99
N THR A 20 50.31 34.91 -12.02
CA THR A 20 49.43 35.83 -12.80
C THR A 20 50.24 37.09 -13.12
N PRO A 21 49.80 38.09 -13.94
CA PRO A 21 48.87 38.11 -15.09
C PRO A 21 49.40 38.92 -16.33
N ALA A 22 48.68 38.85 -17.47
CA ALA A 22 48.60 39.89 -18.53
C ALA A 22 47.29 39.66 -19.32
N LYS A 23 46.45 40.61 -19.75
CA LYS A 23 46.52 42.04 -20.16
C LYS A 23 46.86 42.26 -21.65
N VAL A 24 45.82 42.56 -22.45
CA VAL A 24 45.89 43.11 -23.82
C VAL A 24 44.87 44.26 -23.96
N GLN A 25 45.19 45.28 -24.76
CA GLN A 25 44.46 46.56 -24.85
C GLN A 25 44.60 47.18 -26.26
N SER A 26 43.76 48.11 -26.72
CA SER A 26 42.32 48.39 -26.48
C SER A 26 41.91 49.64 -27.28
N SER A 27 40.96 49.57 -28.23
CA SER A 27 40.48 50.76 -28.96
C SER A 27 39.07 50.60 -29.57
N SER A 28 38.37 51.67 -30.01
CA SER A 28 37.94 52.92 -29.34
C SER A 28 37.63 54.05 -30.35
N LYS A 29 36.36 54.49 -30.42
CA LYS A 29 35.80 55.84 -30.69
C LYS A 29 34.30 55.69 -31.02
N ALA A 30 33.38 56.37 -30.32
CA ALA A 30 32.97 57.79 -30.41
C ALA A 30 32.05 58.04 -31.64
N GLU A 31 31.00 58.88 -31.60
CA GLU A 31 30.53 59.84 -30.58
C GLU A 31 29.06 60.28 -30.87
N SER A 32 28.27 60.64 -29.86
CA SER A 32 27.22 61.70 -29.89
C SER A 32 26.45 61.79 -28.55
N SER A 33 25.68 62.88 -28.36
CA SER A 33 25.20 63.35 -27.05
C SER A 33 23.67 63.39 -26.89
N GLY A 34 23.21 63.40 -25.63
CA GLY A 34 21.81 63.63 -25.26
C GLY A 34 21.63 63.58 -23.73
N SER A 35 21.25 64.70 -23.12
CA SER A 35 21.07 64.84 -21.67
C SER A 35 19.61 65.06 -21.30
N PHE A 36 19.15 64.48 -20.18
CA PHE A 36 18.36 65.20 -19.18
C PHE A 36 18.47 64.51 -17.81
N ASP A 37 18.08 65.22 -16.74
CA ASP A 37 18.58 65.03 -15.38
C ASP A 37 17.48 64.73 -14.33
N SER A 38 17.94 64.47 -13.10
CA SER A 38 17.31 64.78 -11.81
C SER A 38 16.74 63.65 -10.94
N GLN A 39 17.69 63.05 -10.21
CA GLN A 39 17.76 63.08 -8.74
C GLN A 39 16.88 62.15 -7.87
N ARG A 40 17.55 61.66 -6.81
CA ARG A 40 17.03 60.86 -5.69
C ARG A 40 17.86 61.19 -4.43
N PRO A 41 17.26 61.60 -3.31
CA PRO A 41 17.96 61.73 -2.03
C PRO A 41 17.91 60.46 -1.16
N LYS A 42 18.69 60.45 -0.08
CA LYS A 42 18.70 59.41 0.99
C LYS A 42 18.75 60.07 2.37
N LYS A 43 18.11 59.44 3.37
CA LYS A 43 18.44 59.45 4.82
C LYS A 43 18.73 60.78 5.54
N SER A 44 18.00 61.01 6.63
CA SER A 44 18.55 61.67 7.84
C SER A 44 17.94 61.02 9.12
N ARG A 45 18.23 61.58 10.30
CA ARG A 45 18.04 60.99 11.64
C ARG A 45 17.51 62.07 12.62
N LEU A 46 17.27 61.70 13.89
CA LEU A 46 16.91 62.53 15.07
C LEU A 46 15.39 62.64 15.36
N ALA A 47 14.93 63.03 16.57
CA ALA A 47 15.14 62.47 17.94
C ALA A 47 14.54 63.41 19.03
N ALA A 48 13.64 62.88 19.89
CA ALA A 48 13.13 63.47 21.15
C ALA A 48 12.37 62.34 21.91
N SER A 49 12.64 61.96 23.18
CA SER A 49 12.39 62.64 24.48
C SER A 49 10.88 62.86 24.74
N SER A 50 10.23 62.44 25.84
CA SER A 50 10.62 62.19 27.26
C SER A 50 9.56 61.28 27.96
N LEU A 51 9.54 60.84 29.24
CA LEU A 51 10.43 60.83 30.44
C LEU A 51 9.88 59.79 31.49
N SER A 52 10.73 59.34 32.44
CA SER A 52 10.43 58.96 33.87
C SER A 52 9.31 57.96 34.30
N THR A 53 9.44 57.15 35.37
CA THR A 53 10.59 56.62 36.17
C THR A 53 10.15 55.53 37.18
N LYS A 54 10.99 54.50 37.40
CA LYS A 54 11.23 53.75 38.69
C LYS A 54 10.02 52.94 39.26
N LYS A 55 10.17 51.89 40.11
CA LYS A 55 11.33 51.17 40.68
C LYS A 55 10.92 49.72 41.05
N SER A 56 11.85 48.77 41.01
CA SER A 56 11.75 47.41 41.63
C SER A 56 12.12 47.48 43.15
N PRO A 57 12.01 46.42 44.00
CA PRO A 57 12.45 45.03 43.75
C PRO A 57 11.58 43.87 44.37
N SER A 58 12.13 42.66 44.28
CA SER A 58 11.62 41.33 44.68
C SER A 58 11.34 41.09 46.17
N THR A 59 10.54 40.05 46.50
CA THR A 59 11.00 38.91 47.33
C THR A 59 10.11 37.65 47.25
N LYS A 60 10.59 36.54 47.84
CA LYS A 60 10.01 35.19 47.86
C LYS A 60 8.84 35.05 48.86
N SER A 61 7.91 34.13 48.63
CA SER A 61 7.50 33.09 49.61
C SER A 61 6.29 32.25 49.13
N ALA A 62 6.07 31.11 49.80
CA ALA A 62 4.91 30.22 49.72
C ALA A 62 4.86 29.37 51.02
N PRO A 63 3.84 28.54 51.26
CA PRO A 63 2.38 28.73 51.13
C PRO A 63 1.75 28.78 52.55
N PRO A 64 0.41 28.67 52.68
CA PRO A 64 -0.08 27.74 53.73
C PRO A 64 -1.28 26.86 53.34
N LYS A 65 -1.50 25.83 54.16
CA LYS A 65 -2.59 24.83 54.07
C LYS A 65 -3.85 25.33 54.81
N ARG A 66 -5.04 24.84 54.43
CA ARG A 66 -6.04 24.29 55.37
C ARG A 66 -7.28 23.70 54.66
N SER A 67 -7.73 22.55 55.15
CA SER A 67 -9.13 22.06 55.06
C SER A 67 -9.90 22.51 56.30
N PRO A 68 -11.25 22.44 56.29
CA PRO A 68 -11.92 21.50 57.20
C PRO A 68 -13.11 20.75 56.55
N GLN A 69 -14.06 20.23 57.35
CA GLN A 69 -14.93 19.08 57.06
C GLN A 69 -16.45 19.40 56.94
N LEU A 70 -17.25 18.34 56.77
CA LEU A 70 -18.73 18.24 56.66
C LEU A 70 -19.53 18.98 57.76
N PRO A 71 -20.80 19.32 57.46
CA PRO A 71 -21.98 18.54 57.94
C PRO A 71 -23.02 18.24 56.80
N THR A 72 -24.08 17.41 56.89
CA THR A 72 -24.58 16.31 57.78
C THR A 72 -25.67 15.50 57.04
N ASN A 73 -26.12 14.34 57.58
CA ASN A 73 -27.35 13.61 57.18
C ASN A 73 -28.53 13.93 58.13
N PRO A 74 -29.80 13.72 57.72
CA PRO A 74 -30.56 12.49 58.09
C PRO A 74 -31.12 11.73 56.83
N VAL A 75 -31.30 10.40 56.78
CA VAL A 75 -32.27 9.50 57.49
C VAL A 75 -33.73 9.82 57.12
N SER A 76 -34.61 8.90 56.66
CA SER A 76 -34.61 7.42 56.55
C SER A 76 -35.19 6.99 55.16
N ALA A 77 -35.62 5.77 54.78
CA ALA A 77 -35.94 4.51 55.45
C ALA A 77 -35.67 3.26 54.55
N ALA A 78 -36.36 2.13 54.76
CA ALA A 78 -36.09 0.81 54.17
C ALA A 78 -37.24 0.18 53.34
N LYS A 79 -36.88 -0.75 52.42
CA LYS A 79 -37.56 -2.04 52.19
C LYS A 79 -36.61 -3.06 51.52
N SER A 80 -36.99 -4.33 51.47
CA SER A 80 -36.06 -5.49 51.59
C SER A 80 -35.87 -6.38 50.34
N LEU A 81 -34.84 -7.23 50.42
CA LEU A 81 -34.46 -8.30 49.47
C LEU A 81 -35.49 -9.45 49.39
N PRO A 82 -35.34 -10.38 48.42
CA PRO A 82 -34.63 -11.64 48.71
C PRO A 82 -33.42 -11.92 47.78
N ALA A 83 -32.73 -13.05 47.98
CA ALA A 83 -31.39 -13.33 47.41
C ALA A 83 -31.17 -14.80 46.99
N THR A 84 -29.92 -15.14 46.64
CA THR A 84 -29.39 -16.45 46.15
C THR A 84 -29.66 -16.73 44.65
N LYS A 85 -28.81 -17.47 43.90
CA LYS A 85 -27.64 -18.31 44.25
C LYS A 85 -26.42 -18.00 43.34
N SER A 86 -25.21 -18.31 43.81
CA SER A 86 -23.99 -18.47 42.98
C SER A 86 -23.81 -19.94 42.56
N PRO A 87 -22.84 -20.26 41.66
CA PRO A 87 -21.68 -21.01 42.16
C PRO A 87 -20.33 -20.79 41.44
N SER A 88 -19.27 -21.30 42.08
CA SER A 88 -18.01 -21.87 41.52
C SER A 88 -17.11 -21.05 40.56
N LYS A 89 -15.87 -20.80 41.01
CA LYS A 89 -14.68 -20.58 40.18
C LYS A 89 -14.21 -21.91 39.56
N ILE A 90 -13.57 -21.88 38.39
CA ILE A 90 -12.81 -23.02 37.83
C ILE A 90 -11.39 -22.55 37.49
N SER A 91 -10.38 -23.40 37.73
CA SER A 91 -8.95 -23.09 37.58
C SER A 91 -8.45 -23.28 36.15
N MET A 92 -7.35 -22.60 35.81
CA MET A 92 -6.56 -22.93 34.61
C MET A 92 -5.70 -24.19 34.83
N PRO A 93 -5.44 -24.99 33.77
CA PRO A 93 -4.37 -25.98 33.74
C PRO A 93 -3.05 -25.37 33.21
N GLN A 94 -1.92 -25.88 33.70
CA GLN A 94 -0.59 -25.71 33.09
C GLN A 94 -0.08 -27.07 32.54
N PRO A 95 0.89 -27.08 31.60
CA PRO A 95 1.22 -28.26 30.82
C PRO A 95 2.11 -29.26 31.57
N LEU A 96 1.94 -30.55 31.26
CA LEU A 96 2.84 -31.63 31.70
C LEU A 96 4.14 -31.63 30.88
N PHE A 97 5.25 -31.95 31.54
CA PHE A 97 6.59 -32.01 30.92
C PHE A 97 6.84 -33.34 30.20
N LEU A 98 7.75 -33.31 29.21
CA LEU A 98 8.22 -34.49 28.51
C LEU A 98 9.08 -35.38 29.44
N SER A 99 9.04 -36.69 29.19
CA SER A 99 10.02 -37.66 29.69
C SER A 99 10.83 -38.27 28.54
N GLN A 100 12.12 -38.49 28.74
CA GLN A 100 13.07 -39.21 27.87
C GLN A 100 14.06 -39.99 28.76
N PRO A 101 14.86 -40.92 28.22
CA PRO A 101 14.49 -41.98 27.27
C PRO A 101 14.92 -43.37 27.81
N SER A 102 14.25 -44.45 27.39
CA SER A 102 14.63 -45.82 27.74
C SER A 102 15.77 -46.36 26.86
N LYS A 103 16.55 -47.30 27.42
CA LYS A 103 17.79 -47.84 26.83
C LYS A 103 17.54 -49.02 25.87
N LYS A 104 18.50 -49.30 24.99
CA LYS A 104 18.66 -50.60 24.29
C LYS A 104 18.79 -51.75 25.31
N PRO A 105 18.49 -52.99 24.89
CA PRO A 105 19.60 -53.92 24.68
C PRO A 105 19.63 -54.55 23.27
N SER A 106 20.65 -55.38 23.02
CA SER A 106 20.96 -56.05 21.75
C SER A 106 20.82 -57.56 21.86
N SER A 107 20.58 -58.25 20.74
CA SER A 107 20.96 -59.67 20.57
C SER A 107 21.21 -60.05 19.10
N GLU A 108 22.16 -60.96 18.94
CA GLU A 108 22.64 -61.67 17.74
C GLU A 108 21.95 -63.06 17.65
N VAL A 109 22.09 -63.96 16.66
CA VAL A 109 22.68 -64.04 15.30
C VAL A 109 22.11 -65.31 14.62
N LYS A 110 22.07 -65.35 13.28
CA LYS A 110 22.26 -66.52 12.37
C LYS A 110 21.94 -66.05 10.94
N SER A 111 22.86 -65.90 9.99
CA SER A 111 23.97 -66.75 9.52
C SER A 111 23.52 -68.03 8.81
N MET A 112 23.63 -68.00 7.47
CA MET A 112 24.03 -69.15 6.63
C MET A 112 24.98 -68.63 5.55
N THR A 113 25.92 -69.48 5.12
CA THR A 113 27.05 -69.16 4.23
C THR A 113 27.01 -69.97 2.93
N ALA A 114 27.57 -69.44 1.84
CA ALA A 114 28.29 -70.16 0.76
C ALA A 114 28.43 -69.31 -0.53
N THR A 115 29.41 -69.47 -1.43
CA THR A 115 30.89 -69.61 -1.33
C THR A 115 31.50 -69.24 -2.71
N ARG A 116 32.84 -68.99 -2.79
CA ARG A 116 33.67 -68.87 -4.03
C ARG A 116 33.43 -67.60 -4.86
N SER A 117 34.32 -67.10 -5.72
CA SER A 117 35.80 -67.05 -5.89
C SER A 117 36.06 -66.41 -7.28
N PRO A 118 37.28 -65.95 -7.64
CA PRO A 118 37.39 -64.63 -8.28
C PRO A 118 38.10 -64.61 -9.65
N TYR A 119 37.56 -63.90 -10.64
CA TYR A 119 38.25 -63.66 -11.91
C TYR A 119 38.19 -62.21 -12.45
N LYS A 120 39.22 -61.88 -13.22
CA LYS A 120 39.57 -60.53 -13.71
C LYS A 120 38.66 -60.09 -14.86
N LYS A 121 38.44 -58.76 -14.99
CA LYS A 121 37.94 -58.12 -16.23
C LYS A 121 39.07 -57.37 -16.94
N PRO A 122 39.27 -57.57 -18.26
CA PRO A 122 39.76 -56.52 -19.15
C PRO A 122 38.61 -55.59 -19.62
N THR A 123 38.97 -54.43 -20.16
CA THR A 123 38.13 -53.45 -20.89
C THR A 123 38.26 -53.66 -22.42
N PRO A 124 37.57 -52.93 -23.33
CA PRO A 124 36.54 -51.87 -23.23
C PRO A 124 35.16 -52.47 -23.69
N PRO A 125 34.20 -51.84 -24.44
CA PRO A 125 33.98 -50.45 -24.91
C PRO A 125 32.53 -49.92 -24.67
N ASN A 126 32.06 -48.99 -25.52
CA ASN A 126 30.75 -48.34 -25.49
C ASN A 126 29.55 -49.27 -25.73
N SER A 127 28.45 -49.05 -24.99
CA SER A 127 27.07 -49.10 -25.53
C SER A 127 26.11 -48.30 -24.65
N THR A 128 25.07 -47.71 -25.24
CA THR A 128 24.13 -46.78 -24.59
C THR A 128 22.78 -47.44 -24.30
N SER A 129 22.26 -47.30 -23.08
CA SER A 129 20.83 -47.50 -22.78
C SER A 129 20.42 -46.81 -21.46
N PRO A 130 19.23 -46.16 -21.36
CA PRO A 130 18.88 -45.28 -20.24
C PRO A 130 17.83 -45.84 -19.26
N SER A 131 17.78 -45.28 -18.03
CA SER A 131 16.65 -45.38 -17.09
C SER A 131 16.85 -44.43 -15.89
N PRO A 132 15.81 -43.93 -15.19
CA PRO A 132 14.38 -43.84 -15.55
C PRO A 132 13.92 -42.38 -15.79
N LEU A 133 12.67 -42.21 -16.22
CA LEU A 133 12.07 -40.92 -16.57
C LEU A 133 11.81 -40.03 -15.35
N GLU A 134 12.47 -38.86 -15.28
CA GLU A 134 11.82 -37.69 -14.68
C GLU A 134 10.68 -37.22 -15.59
N ALA A 135 9.52 -36.89 -15.01
CA ALA A 135 8.45 -36.23 -15.76
C ALA A 135 8.85 -34.79 -16.08
N HIS A 136 9.51 -34.59 -17.23
CA HIS A 136 9.91 -33.28 -17.72
C HIS A 136 8.70 -32.37 -17.96
N LEU A 137 8.42 -31.48 -17.00
CA LEU A 137 7.64 -30.27 -17.25
C LEU A 137 8.26 -29.53 -18.43
N PRO A 138 7.47 -29.03 -19.40
CA PRO A 138 8.00 -28.41 -20.61
C PRO A 138 8.92 -27.25 -20.26
N ARG A 139 10.11 -27.22 -20.88
CA ARG A 139 11.17 -26.25 -20.61
C ARG A 139 10.75 -24.87 -21.09
N GLN A 140 10.07 -24.13 -20.22
CA GLN A 140 9.48 -22.81 -20.47
C GLN A 140 10.41 -21.88 -21.27
N SER A 141 10.13 -21.77 -22.57
CA SER A 141 10.64 -20.68 -23.40
C SER A 141 9.95 -19.40 -22.95
N ARG A 142 10.63 -18.62 -22.11
CA ARG A 142 10.13 -17.28 -21.74
C ARG A 142 9.99 -16.46 -23.02
N PRO A 143 8.89 -15.70 -23.22
CA PRO A 143 8.86 -14.67 -24.24
C PRO A 143 10.07 -13.75 -24.06
N GLU A 144 10.85 -13.56 -25.13
CA GLU A 144 11.89 -12.53 -25.16
C GLU A 144 11.26 -11.16 -24.87
N PRO A 145 11.92 -10.25 -24.12
CA PRO A 145 11.34 -8.99 -23.72
C PRO A 145 10.80 -8.23 -24.94
N THR A 146 9.50 -7.94 -24.91
CA THR A 146 8.82 -7.48 -26.11
C THR A 146 9.23 -6.04 -26.38
N GLU A 147 10.12 -5.83 -27.34
CA GLU A 147 10.27 -4.50 -27.94
C GLU A 147 8.96 -4.16 -28.67
N HIS A 148 8.09 -3.47 -27.94
CA HIS A 148 6.92 -2.78 -28.46
C HIS A 148 7.39 -1.57 -29.27
N SER A 149 6.65 -1.16 -30.29
CA SER A 149 7.01 0.02 -31.09
C SER A 149 7.23 1.25 -30.19
N PRO A 150 8.41 1.92 -30.25
CA PRO A 150 8.65 3.14 -29.45
C PRO A 150 7.61 4.24 -29.71
N LYS A 151 7.02 4.26 -30.93
CA LYS A 151 5.91 5.15 -31.28
C LYS A 151 4.63 4.82 -30.50
N LEU A 152 4.32 3.54 -30.26
CA LEU A 152 3.16 3.13 -29.47
C LEU A 152 3.37 3.40 -27.98
N ILE A 153 4.55 3.05 -27.45
CA ILE A 153 4.91 3.33 -26.05
C ILE A 153 4.85 4.83 -25.75
N LYS A 154 5.34 5.68 -26.67
CA LYS A 154 5.19 7.13 -26.58
C LYS A 154 3.72 7.58 -26.62
N ARG A 155 2.92 7.07 -27.58
CA ARG A 155 1.47 7.34 -27.67
C ARG A 155 0.67 6.91 -26.44
N PHE A 156 1.17 5.93 -25.67
CA PHE A 156 0.59 5.49 -24.40
C PHE A 156 0.97 6.39 -23.22
N TYR A 157 2.26 6.60 -22.99
CA TYR A 157 2.71 7.35 -21.81
C TYR A 157 2.46 8.85 -21.89
N GLU A 158 2.48 9.47 -23.07
CA GLU A 158 2.22 10.90 -23.21
C GLU A 158 0.87 11.35 -22.60
N PRO A 159 -0.29 10.77 -23.00
CA PRO A 159 -1.56 11.11 -22.38
C PRO A 159 -1.67 10.57 -20.93
N LEU A 160 -1.02 9.46 -20.58
CA LEU A 160 -1.07 8.91 -19.21
C LEU A 160 -0.33 9.79 -18.19
N ILE A 161 0.83 10.32 -18.55
CA ILE A 161 1.63 11.22 -17.70
C ILE A 161 0.91 12.57 -17.58
N LEU A 162 0.28 13.07 -18.66
CA LEU A 162 -0.60 14.24 -18.60
C LEU A 162 -1.78 14.00 -17.66
N LEU A 163 -2.53 12.91 -17.84
CA LEU A 163 -3.68 12.54 -17.00
C LEU A 163 -3.29 12.42 -15.51
N HIS A 164 -2.16 11.75 -15.20
CA HIS A 164 -1.63 11.68 -13.83
C HIS A 164 -1.31 13.06 -13.25
N THR A 165 -0.80 13.97 -14.08
CA THR A 165 -0.42 15.34 -13.67
C THR A 165 -1.65 16.25 -13.49
N LEU A 166 -2.75 15.98 -14.21
CA LEU A 166 -4.07 16.59 -14.00
C LEU A 166 -4.76 16.02 -12.73
N GLY A 167 -4.61 14.72 -12.46
CA GLY A 167 -5.01 14.08 -11.21
C GLY A 167 -4.66 12.59 -11.16
N ASN A 168 -3.94 12.16 -10.12
CA ASN A 168 -3.45 10.77 -10.01
C ASN A 168 -4.51 9.75 -9.54
N VAL A 169 -5.71 10.18 -9.15
CA VAL A 169 -6.90 9.36 -8.85
C VAL A 169 -8.02 9.72 -9.83
N ARG A 170 -8.74 8.70 -10.34
CA ARG A 170 -9.68 8.77 -11.46
C ARG A 170 -11.12 8.38 -11.07
N GLY A 171 -12.09 8.80 -11.90
CA GLY A 171 -13.52 8.69 -11.63
C GLY A 171 -14.01 9.45 -10.38
N GLU A 172 -15.33 9.55 -10.23
CA GLU A 172 -15.98 10.37 -9.21
C GLU A 172 -15.85 9.86 -7.78
N SER A 173 -16.22 10.74 -6.85
CA SER A 173 -16.03 10.59 -5.40
C SER A 173 -16.78 9.42 -4.77
N ASP A 174 -17.72 8.84 -5.49
CA ASP A 174 -18.59 7.79 -5.03
C ASP A 174 -17.85 6.63 -4.36
N SER A 175 -18.48 6.08 -3.33
CA SER A 175 -17.92 4.97 -2.58
C SER A 175 -17.75 3.77 -3.50
N CYS A 176 -16.48 3.44 -3.78
CA CYS A 176 -16.09 2.09 -4.13
C CYS A 176 -16.29 1.20 -2.88
N GLU A 177 -17.55 0.99 -2.50
CA GLU A 177 -17.93 -0.10 -1.61
C GLU A 177 -17.50 -1.40 -2.28
N PRO A 178 -16.77 -2.28 -1.58
CA PRO A 178 -16.64 -3.66 -2.04
C PRO A 178 -18.06 -4.22 -2.19
N SER A 179 -18.40 -4.73 -3.37
CA SER A 179 -19.70 -5.36 -3.66
C SER A 179 -19.77 -6.76 -3.04
N ARG A 180 -19.55 -6.80 -1.72
CA ARG A 180 -19.36 -7.98 -0.88
C ARG A 180 -20.08 -7.83 0.45
N ARG A 181 -21.32 -7.32 0.37
CA ARG A 181 -22.30 -7.40 1.45
C ARG A 181 -22.80 -8.85 1.53
N SER A 182 -22.15 -9.63 2.38
CA SER A 182 -22.59 -10.97 2.73
C SER A 182 -22.05 -11.32 4.11
N SER A 183 -22.96 -11.67 5.02
CA SER A 183 -22.61 -12.45 6.21
C SER A 183 -21.96 -13.77 5.79
N PHE A 184 -21.23 -14.43 6.69
CA PHE A 184 -20.61 -15.74 6.38
C PHE A 184 -21.65 -16.83 6.02
N SER A 185 -22.92 -16.64 6.43
CA SER A 185 -24.09 -17.41 5.99
C SER A 185 -24.53 -17.01 4.57
N GLY A 186 -24.62 -17.97 3.65
CA GLY A 186 -25.17 -17.77 2.30
C GLY A 186 -24.13 -17.52 1.18
N LEU A 187 -22.83 -17.55 1.48
CA LEU A 187 -21.78 -17.44 0.47
C LEU A 187 -21.71 -18.67 -0.45
N SER A 188 -21.76 -18.43 -1.76
CA SER A 188 -21.52 -19.45 -2.79
C SER A 188 -20.10 -20.02 -2.67
N SER A 189 -19.88 -21.23 -3.21
CA SER A 189 -18.54 -21.86 -3.26
C SER A 189 -17.54 -20.99 -4.00
N LYS A 190 -17.97 -20.34 -5.08
CA LYS A 190 -17.20 -19.40 -5.90
C LYS A 190 -16.78 -18.16 -5.10
N ASP A 191 -17.70 -17.51 -4.39
CA ASP A 191 -17.38 -16.34 -3.56
C ASP A 191 -16.49 -16.68 -2.37
N ARG A 192 -16.65 -17.89 -1.82
CA ARG A 192 -15.78 -18.43 -0.76
C ARG A 192 -14.35 -18.65 -1.27
N ARG A 193 -14.20 -19.25 -2.47
CA ARG A 193 -12.93 -19.46 -3.16
C ARG A 193 -12.24 -18.13 -3.47
N ARG A 194 -12.96 -17.16 -4.05
CA ARG A 194 -12.46 -15.79 -4.27
C ARG A 194 -11.98 -15.13 -2.98
N GLN A 195 -12.82 -15.11 -1.93
CA GLN A 195 -12.44 -14.51 -0.64
C GLN A 195 -11.28 -15.21 0.07
N PHE A 196 -11.08 -16.51 -0.16
CA PHE A 196 -9.93 -17.27 0.34
C PHE A 196 -8.65 -16.85 -0.41
N LEU A 197 -8.69 -16.82 -1.75
CA LEU A 197 -7.57 -16.39 -2.58
C LEU A 197 -7.18 -14.92 -2.32
N ASP A 198 -8.16 -14.01 -2.17
CA ASP A 198 -7.91 -12.60 -1.80
C ASP A 198 -7.24 -12.49 -0.43
N ALA A 199 -7.60 -13.36 0.51
CA ALA A 199 -7.02 -13.37 1.85
C ALA A 199 -5.57 -13.86 1.82
N LEU A 200 -5.26 -14.90 1.02
CA LEU A 200 -3.90 -15.36 0.76
C LEU A 200 -3.06 -14.27 0.07
N ALA A 201 -3.61 -13.62 -0.97
CA ALA A 201 -2.91 -12.54 -1.68
C ALA A 201 -2.61 -11.36 -0.76
N PHE A 202 -3.55 -10.96 0.11
CA PHE A 202 -3.33 -9.90 1.10
C PHE A 202 -2.18 -10.20 2.06
N VAL A 203 -2.10 -11.42 2.61
CA VAL A 203 -1.00 -11.78 3.54
C VAL A 203 0.36 -11.95 2.84
N CYS A 204 0.38 -12.12 1.52
CA CYS A 204 1.62 -12.10 0.73
C CYS A 204 2.26 -10.70 0.61
N ASP A 205 1.51 -9.61 0.77
CA ASP A 205 2.02 -8.23 0.65
C ASP A 205 2.66 -7.77 1.98
N TYR A 206 3.83 -8.36 2.26
CA TYR A 206 4.47 -8.39 3.57
C TYR A 206 5.40 -7.19 3.89
N GLU A 207 5.66 -6.30 2.92
CA GLU A 207 6.56 -5.15 3.04
C GLU A 207 5.84 -3.82 2.70
N ARG A 208 6.55 -2.69 2.65
CA ARG A 208 6.02 -1.39 2.16
C ARG A 208 6.70 -1.04 0.82
N GLY A 209 6.16 -0.05 0.10
CA GLY A 209 6.75 0.44 -1.16
C GLY A 209 6.23 -0.20 -2.45
N GLY A 210 5.41 -1.26 -2.36
CA GLY A 210 4.73 -1.86 -3.52
C GLY A 210 5.48 -3.02 -4.19
N ASP A 211 6.75 -3.25 -3.84
CA ASP A 211 7.56 -4.36 -4.36
C ASP A 211 7.04 -5.75 -3.96
N SER A 212 6.32 -5.85 -2.84
CA SER A 212 5.66 -7.06 -2.33
C SER A 212 4.17 -7.16 -2.67
N VAL A 213 3.60 -6.22 -3.44
CA VAL A 213 2.23 -6.38 -3.96
C VAL A 213 2.18 -7.64 -4.81
N ALA A 214 1.21 -8.49 -4.49
CA ALA A 214 1.13 -9.87 -4.94
C ALA A 214 -0.24 -10.18 -5.55
N ALA A 215 -0.26 -11.13 -6.46
CA ALA A 215 -1.47 -11.67 -7.05
C ALA A 215 -1.42 -13.21 -7.07
N ILE A 216 -2.59 -13.84 -6.98
CA ILE A 216 -2.75 -15.29 -6.98
C ILE A 216 -3.79 -15.70 -8.01
N GLY A 217 -3.40 -16.61 -8.91
CA GLY A 217 -4.29 -17.38 -9.77
C GLY A 217 -4.39 -18.82 -9.25
N LEU A 218 -5.53 -19.47 -9.50
CA LEU A 218 -5.78 -20.85 -9.10
C LEU A 218 -6.11 -21.69 -10.33
N GLU A 219 -5.15 -22.51 -10.73
CA GLU A 219 -5.28 -23.48 -11.81
C GLU A 219 -5.84 -24.79 -11.27
N SER A 220 -6.69 -25.44 -12.06
CA SER A 220 -7.15 -26.81 -11.84
C SER A 220 -6.51 -27.73 -12.88
N THR A 221 -5.80 -28.75 -12.43
CA THR A 221 -5.17 -29.75 -13.32
C THR A 221 -5.71 -31.15 -13.01
N PRO A 222 -5.65 -32.11 -13.94
CA PRO A 222 -6.13 -33.48 -13.68
C PRO A 222 -5.41 -34.22 -12.53
N GLN A 223 -4.34 -33.65 -11.96
CA GLN A 223 -3.60 -34.25 -10.83
C GLN A 223 -3.70 -33.44 -9.52
N CYS A 224 -3.94 -32.12 -9.57
CA CYS A 224 -3.89 -31.24 -8.40
C CYS A 224 -4.34 -29.80 -8.71
N HIS A 225 -4.61 -29.02 -7.66
CA HIS A 225 -4.76 -27.56 -7.77
C HIS A 225 -3.39 -26.86 -7.69
N VAL A 226 -3.17 -25.82 -8.51
CA VAL A 226 -1.91 -25.04 -8.49
C VAL A 226 -2.18 -23.57 -8.16
N PHE A 227 -1.64 -23.14 -7.02
CA PHE A 227 -1.62 -21.75 -6.57
C PHE A 227 -0.43 -21.04 -7.23
N TRP A 228 -0.70 -20.30 -8.30
CA TRP A 228 0.28 -19.46 -8.98
C TRP A 228 0.41 -18.12 -8.27
N VAL A 229 1.61 -17.84 -7.76
CA VAL A 229 1.94 -16.61 -7.02
C VAL A 229 2.81 -15.71 -7.89
N ALA A 230 2.31 -14.51 -8.19
CA ALA A 230 3.05 -13.43 -8.83
C ALA A 230 3.26 -12.26 -7.85
N ALA A 231 4.30 -11.45 -8.07
CA ALA A 231 4.54 -10.24 -7.31
C ALA A 231 5.38 -9.22 -8.10
N ASN A 232 5.37 -7.97 -7.66
CA ASN A 232 6.15 -6.89 -8.27
C ASN A 232 7.68 -7.05 -8.11
N THR A 233 8.12 -8.02 -7.30
CA THR A 233 9.49 -8.56 -7.19
C THR A 233 9.42 -10.08 -6.99
N CYS A 234 10.51 -10.82 -7.25
CA CYS A 234 10.44 -12.29 -7.41
C CYS A 234 9.94 -13.03 -6.14
N PRO A 235 8.75 -13.67 -6.17
CA PRO A 235 8.10 -14.24 -4.99
C PRO A 235 8.75 -15.54 -4.49
N LYS A 236 9.54 -16.22 -5.33
CA LYS A 236 10.10 -17.57 -5.12
C LYS A 236 10.85 -17.76 -3.80
N LYS A 237 11.54 -16.74 -3.29
CA LYS A 237 12.37 -16.84 -2.08
C LYS A 237 11.64 -16.62 -0.74
N LYS A 238 10.43 -16.05 -0.74
CA LYS A 238 9.71 -15.69 0.49
C LYS A 238 8.23 -16.09 0.46
N MET A 239 7.49 -15.63 -0.55
CA MET A 239 6.04 -15.83 -0.61
C MET A 239 5.68 -17.28 -0.89
N VAL A 240 6.37 -17.97 -1.82
CA VAL A 240 6.06 -19.37 -2.14
C VAL A 240 6.28 -20.32 -0.94
N PRO A 241 7.41 -20.26 -0.20
CA PRO A 241 7.56 -21.03 1.04
C PRO A 241 6.51 -20.70 2.11
N PHE A 242 6.17 -19.42 2.29
CA PHE A 242 5.16 -18.99 3.25
C PHE A 242 3.75 -19.48 2.90
N VAL A 243 3.29 -19.28 1.66
CA VAL A 243 1.98 -19.77 1.19
C VAL A 243 1.91 -21.28 1.31
N ARG A 244 2.96 -22.02 0.91
CA ARG A 244 2.98 -23.48 1.07
C ARG A 244 2.81 -23.90 2.53
N SER A 245 3.63 -23.36 3.43
CA SER A 245 3.55 -23.64 4.88
C SER A 245 2.19 -23.26 5.49
N LEU A 246 1.54 -22.22 4.99
CA LEU A 246 0.20 -21.80 5.41
C LEU A 246 -0.89 -22.77 4.92
N LEU A 247 -0.81 -23.26 3.69
CA LEU A 247 -1.75 -24.25 3.15
C LEU A 247 -1.56 -25.64 3.79
N GLU A 248 -0.31 -26.05 4.06
CA GLU A 248 0.04 -27.28 4.78
C GLU A 248 -0.50 -27.25 6.23
N GLU A 249 -0.28 -26.15 6.95
CA GLU A 249 -0.81 -25.97 8.32
C GLU A 249 -2.35 -25.99 8.30
N LEU A 250 -2.97 -25.30 7.34
CA LEU A 250 -4.43 -25.25 7.15
C LEU A 250 -5.06 -26.62 6.84
N LYS A 251 -4.43 -27.42 5.96
CA LYS A 251 -4.86 -28.81 5.70
C LYS A 251 -4.74 -29.66 6.97
N SER A 252 -3.63 -29.54 7.70
CA SER A 252 -3.45 -30.23 8.98
C SER A 252 -4.51 -29.84 10.02
N MET A 253 -4.84 -28.55 10.15
CA MET A 253 -5.91 -28.08 11.05
C MET A 253 -7.29 -28.63 10.66
N GLY A 254 -7.59 -28.72 9.37
CA GLY A 254 -8.81 -29.35 8.85
C GLY A 254 -8.90 -30.84 9.16
N MET A 255 -7.85 -31.60 8.87
CA MET A 255 -7.77 -33.05 9.14
C MET A 255 -7.91 -33.36 10.64
N ASN A 256 -7.25 -32.56 11.49
CA ASN A 256 -7.32 -32.69 12.96
C ASN A 256 -8.59 -32.05 13.57
N ARG A 257 -9.51 -31.53 12.76
CA ARG A 257 -10.78 -30.89 13.18
C ARG A 257 -10.60 -29.78 14.23
N ILE A 258 -9.51 -29.02 14.12
CA ILE A 258 -9.20 -27.90 15.02
C ILE A 258 -10.23 -26.77 14.82
N SER A 259 -10.69 -26.15 15.92
CA SER A 259 -11.75 -25.13 15.85
C SER A 259 -11.34 -23.94 14.97
N ILE A 260 -12.31 -23.25 14.37
CA ILE A 260 -12.04 -22.08 13.51
C ILE A 260 -11.38 -20.96 14.32
N GLU A 261 -11.69 -20.84 15.61
CA GLU A 261 -11.11 -19.89 16.57
C GLU A 261 -9.64 -20.22 16.83
N GLN A 262 -9.33 -21.49 17.14
CA GLN A 262 -7.96 -21.95 17.36
C GLN A 262 -7.12 -21.80 16.08
N SER A 263 -7.68 -22.20 14.94
CA SER A 263 -7.06 -22.05 13.62
C SER A 263 -6.82 -20.58 13.26
N THR A 264 -7.75 -19.68 13.60
CA THR A 264 -7.59 -18.24 13.43
C THR A 264 -6.40 -17.71 14.23
N VAL A 265 -6.19 -18.16 15.47
CA VAL A 265 -5.06 -17.74 16.32
C VAL A 265 -3.71 -18.21 15.76
N LEU A 266 -3.64 -19.44 15.26
CA LEU A 266 -2.42 -20.00 14.65
C LEU A 266 -2.06 -19.26 13.35
N ILE A 267 -3.01 -19.17 12.41
CA ILE A 267 -2.85 -18.44 11.14
C ILE A 267 -2.52 -16.96 11.39
N ALA A 268 -3.13 -16.32 12.38
CA ALA A 268 -2.81 -14.95 12.74
C ALA A 268 -1.32 -14.81 13.13
N LYS A 269 -0.80 -15.67 14.00
CA LYS A 269 0.62 -15.64 14.39
C LYS A 269 1.56 -15.87 13.20
N GLN A 270 1.23 -16.81 12.32
CA GLN A 270 2.01 -17.12 11.12
C GLN A 270 2.06 -15.92 10.15
N CYS A 271 0.89 -15.36 9.82
CA CYS A 271 0.76 -14.22 8.91
C CYS A 271 1.35 -12.91 9.47
N LEU A 272 1.16 -12.63 10.77
CA LEU A 272 1.71 -11.43 11.42
C LEU A 272 3.25 -11.48 11.48
N ARG A 273 3.83 -12.66 11.73
CA ARG A 273 5.29 -12.88 11.67
C ARG A 273 5.85 -12.68 10.26
N PHE A 274 5.13 -13.09 9.22
CA PHE A 274 5.56 -12.87 7.83
C PHE A 274 5.47 -11.37 7.44
N GLY A 275 4.35 -10.71 7.78
CA GLY A 275 4.09 -9.29 7.51
C GLY A 275 4.76 -8.30 8.47
N GLU A 276 5.60 -8.75 9.40
CA GLU A 276 6.05 -8.01 10.59
C GLU A 276 6.56 -6.59 10.27
N ARG A 277 7.40 -6.46 9.24
CA ARG A 277 7.99 -5.18 8.79
C ARG A 277 6.91 -4.14 8.41
N ARG A 278 5.91 -4.57 7.65
CA ARG A 278 4.78 -3.73 7.20
C ARG A 278 3.85 -3.37 8.35
N ILE A 279 3.67 -4.29 9.31
CA ILE A 279 2.82 -4.07 10.48
C ILE A 279 3.49 -3.09 11.44
N LYS A 280 4.77 -3.29 11.79
CA LYS A 280 5.62 -2.31 12.51
C LYS A 280 5.53 -0.92 11.88
N GLY A 281 5.74 -0.82 10.56
CA GLY A 281 5.63 0.43 9.82
C GLY A 281 4.22 1.03 9.74
N THR A 282 3.16 0.26 10.03
CA THR A 282 1.77 0.76 10.14
C THR A 282 1.49 1.25 11.56
N ILE A 283 2.01 0.56 12.60
CA ILE A 283 1.91 0.98 14.00
C ILE A 283 2.66 2.29 14.24
N GLN A 284 3.87 2.45 13.68
CA GLN A 284 4.64 3.70 13.76
C GLN A 284 3.92 4.88 13.09
N MET A 285 3.16 4.65 12.02
CA MET A 285 2.29 5.69 11.44
C MET A 285 1.11 6.00 12.36
N LEU A 286 0.47 4.97 12.95
CA LEU A 286 -0.63 5.15 13.89
C LEU A 286 -0.20 5.99 15.11
N GLN A 287 0.97 5.71 15.70
CA GLN A 287 1.50 6.45 16.85
C GLN A 287 1.72 7.93 16.51
N LYS A 288 2.39 8.25 15.40
CA LYS A 288 2.57 9.63 14.90
C LYS A 288 1.24 10.33 14.59
N GLN A 289 0.25 9.59 14.07
CA GLN A 289 -1.08 10.12 13.76
C GLN A 289 -1.86 10.45 15.05
N ILE A 290 -1.77 9.61 16.08
CA ILE A 290 -2.38 9.86 17.40
C ILE A 290 -1.82 11.17 17.98
N GLU A 291 -0.50 11.36 17.95
CA GLU A 291 0.14 12.59 18.41
C GLU A 291 -0.29 13.84 17.61
N LYS A 292 -0.45 13.72 16.28
CA LYS A 292 -0.92 14.83 15.44
C LYS A 292 -2.36 15.21 15.78
N CYS A 293 -3.26 14.23 15.89
CA CYS A 293 -4.64 14.46 16.31
C CYS A 293 -4.73 15.03 17.75
N GLN A 294 -3.89 14.57 18.69
CA GLN A 294 -3.82 15.12 20.05
C GLN A 294 -3.42 16.60 20.07
N ARG A 295 -2.45 17.00 19.24
CA ARG A 295 -2.04 18.42 19.11
C ARG A 295 -3.15 19.29 18.49
N LEU A 296 -3.88 18.79 17.50
CA LEU A 296 -5.01 19.52 16.89
C LEU A 296 -6.16 19.71 17.90
N PHE A 297 -6.48 18.69 18.68
CA PHE A 297 -7.52 18.81 19.73
C PHE A 297 -7.15 19.86 20.79
N LEU A 298 -5.92 19.84 21.31
CA LEU A 298 -5.45 20.81 22.31
C LEU A 298 -5.49 22.26 21.82
N ARG A 299 -5.30 22.50 20.51
CA ARG A 299 -5.54 23.82 19.89
C ARG A 299 -7.01 24.21 19.94
N SER A 300 -7.91 23.35 19.41
CA SER A 300 -9.36 23.65 19.38
C SER A 300 -9.96 23.94 20.76
N VAL A 301 -9.48 23.28 21.83
CA VAL A 301 -9.93 23.50 23.21
C VAL A 301 -9.39 24.81 23.82
N SER A 302 -8.42 25.46 23.17
CA SER A 302 -7.86 26.74 23.60
C SER A 302 -8.55 27.96 22.96
N ASP A 303 -9.11 27.80 21.75
CA ASP A 303 -9.74 28.89 20.99
C ASP A 303 -11.28 28.91 21.13
N ASP A 304 -11.94 27.75 21.25
CA ASP A 304 -13.40 27.68 21.44
C ASP A 304 -13.82 27.87 22.92
N GLY A 305 -14.88 28.65 23.13
CA GLY A 305 -15.52 28.80 24.44
C GLY A 305 -16.19 27.51 24.96
N PRO A 306 -16.67 27.49 26.23
CA PRO A 306 -17.07 26.27 26.96
C PRO A 306 -18.40 25.63 26.51
N SER A 307 -18.80 25.85 25.25
CA SER A 307 -20.16 25.64 24.73
C SER A 307 -20.54 24.19 24.43
N ASP A 308 -19.58 23.29 24.19
CA ASP A 308 -19.86 21.92 23.69
C ASP A 308 -19.18 20.80 24.50
N LYS A 309 -19.50 20.76 25.81
CA LYS A 309 -18.92 19.78 26.76
C LYS A 309 -19.15 18.31 26.37
N LYS A 310 -20.24 17.99 25.65
CA LYS A 310 -20.50 16.61 25.19
C LYS A 310 -19.51 16.19 24.10
N LYS A 311 -19.20 17.08 23.16
CA LYS A 311 -18.21 16.85 22.10
C LYS A 311 -16.82 16.61 22.70
N ALA A 312 -16.39 17.47 23.63
CA ALA A 312 -15.12 17.31 24.36
C ALA A 312 -15.00 15.94 25.06
N LEU A 313 -15.97 15.56 25.88
CA LEU A 313 -15.99 14.25 26.57
C LEU A 313 -15.89 13.06 25.61
N SER A 314 -16.61 13.10 24.48
CA SER A 314 -16.56 12.03 23.48
C SER A 314 -15.20 11.90 22.77
N VAL A 315 -14.43 12.99 22.70
CA VAL A 315 -13.09 13.04 22.12
C VAL A 315 -12.03 12.57 23.13
N ASP A 316 -12.19 12.91 24.41
CA ASP A 316 -11.34 12.38 25.50
C ASP A 316 -11.45 10.84 25.59
N GLU A 317 -12.66 10.27 25.51
CA GLU A 317 -12.85 8.81 25.43
C GLU A 317 -12.08 8.19 24.25
N VAL A 318 -12.14 8.83 23.07
CA VAL A 318 -11.40 8.40 21.88
C VAL A 318 -9.90 8.45 22.13
N PHE A 319 -9.36 9.51 22.73
CA PHE A 319 -7.92 9.60 23.01
C PHE A 319 -7.45 8.67 24.12
N ILE A 320 -8.25 8.41 25.15
CA ILE A 320 -7.98 7.40 26.18
C ILE A 320 -7.91 6.00 25.53
N TRP A 321 -8.83 5.68 24.63
CA TRP A 321 -8.80 4.44 23.86
C TRP A 321 -7.59 4.37 22.93
N LEU A 322 -7.22 5.45 22.24
CA LEU A 322 -6.07 5.52 21.33
C LEU A 322 -4.72 5.37 22.06
N ARG A 323 -4.56 5.89 23.28
CA ARG A 323 -3.34 5.71 24.11
C ARG A 323 -2.96 4.23 24.29
N ARG A 324 -3.93 3.31 24.22
CA ARG A 324 -3.68 1.87 24.28
C ARG A 324 -2.84 1.33 23.10
N PHE A 325 -2.72 2.08 22.00
CA PHE A 325 -1.80 1.77 20.89
C PHE A 325 -0.39 2.41 21.05
N GLN A 326 -0.21 3.34 22.00
CA GLN A 326 1.08 4.01 22.24
C GLN A 326 1.97 3.24 23.23
N HIS A 327 1.38 2.42 24.11
CA HIS A 327 2.09 1.72 25.20
C HIS A 327 2.37 0.22 24.93
N LEU A 328 2.33 -0.23 23.68
CA LEU A 328 2.54 -1.64 23.32
C LEU A 328 3.86 -1.83 22.58
N HIS A 329 4.61 -2.86 22.98
CA HIS A 329 5.90 -3.23 22.41
C HIS A 329 5.76 -3.66 20.93
N LEU A 330 6.84 -3.48 20.16
CA LEU A 330 6.90 -3.79 18.72
C LEU A 330 7.54 -5.16 18.43
N ASP A 331 7.60 -6.05 19.42
CA ASP A 331 8.03 -7.45 19.32
C ASP A 331 6.82 -8.40 19.34
N GLU A 332 7.07 -9.71 19.39
CA GLU A 332 6.05 -10.71 19.71
C GLU A 332 6.06 -10.97 21.22
N PRO A 333 4.90 -10.97 21.92
CA PRO A 333 3.53 -10.98 21.40
C PRO A 333 2.89 -9.58 21.22
N GLY A 334 3.65 -8.49 21.34
CA GLY A 334 3.15 -7.11 21.22
C GLY A 334 2.39 -6.84 19.91
N ILE A 335 2.95 -7.24 18.76
CA ILE A 335 2.32 -7.08 17.44
C ILE A 335 1.01 -7.84 17.33
N TYR A 336 0.97 -9.10 17.79
CA TYR A 336 -0.27 -9.88 17.89
C TYR A 336 -1.32 -9.16 18.74
N ASN A 337 -0.95 -8.70 19.93
CA ASN A 337 -1.85 -8.02 20.85
C ASN A 337 -2.41 -6.71 20.27
N ILE A 338 -1.59 -5.92 19.56
CA ILE A 338 -2.01 -4.70 18.85
C ILE A 338 -3.05 -5.02 17.77
N CYS A 339 -2.79 -6.01 16.92
CA CYS A 339 -3.67 -6.35 15.80
C CYS A 339 -4.97 -7.01 16.28
N PHE A 340 -4.90 -7.84 17.31
CA PHE A 340 -6.08 -8.43 17.96
C PHE A 340 -6.92 -7.36 18.70
N PHE A 341 -6.30 -6.42 19.42
CA PHE A 341 -7.00 -5.31 20.06
C PHE A 341 -7.72 -4.43 19.03
N ALA A 342 -7.06 -4.06 17.92
CA ALA A 342 -7.67 -3.33 16.81
C ALA A 342 -8.84 -4.10 16.19
N TYR A 343 -8.71 -5.41 16.04
CA TYR A 343 -9.77 -6.27 15.54
C TYR A 343 -10.97 -6.28 16.49
N GLU A 344 -10.82 -6.59 17.78
CA GLU A 344 -11.97 -6.64 18.70
C GLU A 344 -12.63 -5.28 18.89
N ASN A 345 -11.86 -4.20 18.90
CA ASN A 345 -12.39 -2.84 19.06
C ASN A 345 -12.96 -2.24 17.76
N ARG A 346 -12.95 -2.95 16.63
CA ARG A 346 -13.42 -2.45 15.30
C ARG A 346 -14.89 -1.97 15.24
N LYS A 347 -15.67 -2.21 16.30
CA LYS A 347 -17.09 -1.78 16.47
C LYS A 347 -17.36 -1.01 17.77
N CYS A 348 -16.33 -0.68 18.58
CA CYS A 348 -16.52 0.03 19.85
C CYS A 348 -17.09 1.44 19.65
N THR A 349 -17.51 2.09 20.74
CA THR A 349 -17.98 3.48 20.72
C THR A 349 -16.91 4.43 20.18
N ALA A 350 -15.68 4.37 20.68
CA ALA A 350 -14.57 5.20 20.21
C ALA A 350 -14.30 5.08 18.69
N MET A 351 -14.42 3.88 18.10
CA MET A 351 -14.25 3.68 16.65
C MET A 351 -15.43 4.23 15.82
N ARG A 352 -16.61 4.38 16.43
CA ARG A 352 -17.78 5.08 15.86
C ARG A 352 -17.65 6.60 16.01
N SER A 353 -17.29 7.11 17.19
CA SER A 353 -17.02 8.54 17.43
C SER A 353 -15.90 9.05 16.51
N LEU A 354 -14.80 8.29 16.35
CA LEU A 354 -13.75 8.58 15.38
C LEU A 354 -14.27 8.54 13.93
N GLY A 355 -15.31 7.75 13.64
CA GLY A 355 -16.05 7.78 12.39
C GLY A 355 -16.77 9.10 12.16
N SER A 356 -17.51 9.60 13.15
CA SER A 356 -18.17 10.91 13.10
C SER A 356 -17.17 12.06 12.96
N LEU A 357 -16.04 12.00 13.69
CA LEU A 357 -14.92 12.95 13.56
C LEU A 357 -14.20 12.88 12.20
N SER A 358 -14.39 11.81 11.43
CA SER A 358 -13.83 11.66 10.07
C SER A 358 -14.72 12.26 8.97
N GLN A 359 -15.92 12.74 9.31
CA GLN A 359 -16.85 13.33 8.36
C GLN A 359 -16.46 14.79 8.03
N GLU A 360 -16.82 15.20 6.83
CA GLU A 360 -16.55 16.54 6.30
C GLU A 360 -17.44 17.58 7.01
N PRO A 361 -16.89 18.70 7.52
CA PRO A 361 -17.70 19.78 8.08
C PRO A 361 -18.60 20.40 7.01
N THR A 362 -19.88 20.62 7.31
CA THR A 362 -20.82 21.28 6.38
C THR A 362 -20.49 22.77 6.14
N HIS A 363 -19.70 23.38 7.03
CA HIS A 363 -19.14 24.71 6.85
C HIS A 363 -17.68 24.75 7.40
N PHE A 364 -16.89 25.70 6.88
CA PHE A 364 -15.46 25.94 7.15
C PHE A 364 -14.47 24.93 6.54
N ALA A 365 -14.02 25.24 5.32
CA ALA A 365 -12.75 24.77 4.76
C ALA A 365 -11.56 25.53 5.38
N GLY A 366 -11.26 25.28 6.65
CA GLY A 366 -10.05 25.79 7.30
C GLY A 366 -8.79 25.04 6.87
N THR A 367 -7.64 25.73 6.80
CA THR A 367 -6.37 25.21 6.26
C THR A 367 -5.75 24.03 7.02
N ASP A 368 -6.21 23.73 8.24
CA ASP A 368 -5.78 22.58 9.06
C ASP A 368 -6.96 21.60 9.17
N ALA A 369 -7.35 20.94 8.07
CA ALA A 369 -8.59 20.14 7.93
C ALA A 369 -8.61 18.88 8.85
N PRO A 370 -9.23 18.91 10.06
CA PRO A 370 -8.94 17.89 11.08
C PRO A 370 -9.59 16.54 10.77
N HIS A 371 -10.69 16.58 10.02
CA HIS A 371 -11.43 15.39 9.61
C HIS A 371 -10.58 14.45 8.74
N LEU A 372 -9.65 14.96 7.93
CA LEU A 372 -8.71 14.14 7.15
C LEU A 372 -7.74 13.38 8.05
N GLU A 373 -7.30 14.00 9.14
CA GLU A 373 -6.40 13.40 10.13
C GLU A 373 -7.11 12.29 10.93
N TYR A 374 -8.37 12.53 11.33
CA TYR A 374 -9.21 11.51 11.96
C TYR A 374 -9.55 10.35 10.99
N LYS A 375 -9.82 10.66 9.72
CA LYS A 375 -10.06 9.69 8.62
C LYS A 375 -8.83 8.81 8.37
N GLN A 376 -7.63 9.40 8.38
CA GLN A 376 -6.36 8.69 8.28
C GLN A 376 -6.06 7.85 9.54
N LEU A 377 -6.39 8.35 10.74
CA LEU A 377 -6.28 7.61 11.99
C LEU A 377 -7.19 6.35 12.00
N ARG A 378 -8.45 6.53 11.60
CA ARG A 378 -9.45 5.47 11.44
C ARG A 378 -9.01 4.43 10.40
N HIS A 379 -8.42 4.88 9.29
CA HIS A 379 -7.79 4.04 8.28
C HIS A 379 -6.66 3.20 8.90
N LEU A 380 -5.72 3.80 9.63
CA LEU A 380 -4.59 3.09 10.24
C LEU A 380 -5.02 2.01 11.25
N VAL A 381 -6.00 2.28 12.13
CA VAL A 381 -6.57 1.23 13.00
C VAL A 381 -7.26 0.14 12.18
N GLY A 382 -8.00 0.51 11.13
CA GLY A 382 -8.64 -0.41 10.19
C GLY A 382 -7.65 -1.36 9.50
N ARG A 383 -6.43 -0.91 9.18
CA ARG A 383 -5.35 -1.75 8.60
C ARG A 383 -4.84 -2.81 9.57
N LEU A 384 -4.70 -2.46 10.85
CA LEU A 384 -4.27 -3.41 11.90
C LEU A 384 -5.36 -4.44 12.17
N ALA A 385 -6.61 -4.00 12.30
CA ALA A 385 -7.77 -4.88 12.41
C ALA A 385 -7.91 -5.84 11.20
N HIS A 386 -7.54 -5.39 10.00
CA HIS A 386 -7.64 -6.21 8.79
C HIS A 386 -6.71 -7.44 8.80
N GLN A 387 -5.57 -7.38 9.49
CA GLN A 387 -4.66 -8.53 9.62
C GLN A 387 -5.39 -9.73 10.25
N PHE A 388 -6.04 -9.51 11.39
CA PHE A 388 -6.78 -10.56 12.10
C PHE A 388 -8.08 -10.95 11.38
N ARG A 389 -8.77 -10.00 10.73
CA ARG A 389 -9.91 -10.31 9.83
C ARG A 389 -9.49 -11.28 8.71
N THR A 390 -8.29 -11.12 8.18
CA THR A 390 -7.78 -11.93 7.06
C THR A 390 -7.39 -13.32 7.54
N ALA A 391 -6.72 -13.44 8.68
CA ALA A 391 -6.47 -14.73 9.34
C ALA A 391 -7.78 -15.51 9.58
N LYS A 392 -8.83 -14.84 10.09
CA LYS A 392 -10.15 -15.48 10.27
C LYS A 392 -10.79 -15.92 8.96
N LYS A 393 -10.67 -15.15 7.87
CA LYS A 393 -11.13 -15.57 6.53
C LYS A 393 -10.40 -16.81 6.03
N ILE A 394 -9.08 -16.89 6.19
CA ILE A 394 -8.28 -18.05 5.76
C ILE A 394 -8.73 -19.29 6.54
N ALA A 395 -8.90 -19.18 7.86
CA ALA A 395 -9.42 -20.26 8.70
C ALA A 395 -10.85 -20.69 8.30
N SER A 396 -11.79 -19.76 8.16
CA SER A 396 -13.22 -20.08 7.92
C SER A 396 -13.52 -20.54 6.50
N HIS A 397 -12.79 -20.02 5.51
CA HIS A 397 -13.01 -20.38 4.11
C HIS A 397 -12.17 -21.61 3.74
N GLY A 398 -10.92 -21.69 4.21
CA GLY A 398 -10.02 -22.81 3.96
C GLY A 398 -10.52 -24.15 4.52
N SER A 399 -11.07 -24.16 5.73
CA SER A 399 -11.69 -25.36 6.32
C SER A 399 -12.93 -25.87 5.56
N ALA A 400 -13.53 -25.04 4.70
CA ALA A 400 -14.62 -25.40 3.78
C ALA A 400 -14.17 -25.57 2.32
N LEU A 401 -12.86 -25.49 2.05
CA LEU A 401 -12.22 -25.60 0.75
C LEU A 401 -11.05 -26.60 0.78
N LEU A 402 -11.08 -27.59 1.69
CA LEU A 402 -9.98 -28.54 1.90
C LEU A 402 -9.62 -29.33 0.62
N TYR A 403 -10.57 -29.56 -0.29
CA TYR A 403 -10.32 -30.17 -1.60
C TYR A 403 -9.33 -29.37 -2.47
N LEU A 404 -9.26 -28.05 -2.30
CA LEU A 404 -8.24 -27.21 -2.97
C LEU A 404 -6.83 -27.41 -2.39
N LEU A 405 -6.73 -28.02 -1.20
CA LEU A 405 -5.47 -28.24 -0.48
C LEU A 405 -4.94 -29.67 -0.66
N ASP A 406 -5.75 -30.56 -1.21
CA ASP A 406 -5.35 -31.93 -1.52
C ASP A 406 -4.36 -31.95 -2.69
N ASP A 407 -3.17 -32.49 -2.39
CA ASP A 407 -1.94 -32.57 -3.17
C ASP A 407 -1.59 -31.30 -3.98
N CYS A 408 -1.98 -30.15 -3.42
CA CYS A 408 -1.86 -28.85 -4.06
C CYS A 408 -0.41 -28.38 -4.20
N LYS A 409 -0.15 -27.59 -5.26
CA LYS A 409 1.17 -27.05 -5.57
C LYS A 409 1.15 -25.53 -5.43
N VAL A 410 2.30 -24.97 -5.03
CA VAL A 410 2.52 -23.52 -4.94
C VAL A 410 3.70 -23.15 -5.81
N SER A 411 3.45 -22.35 -6.84
CA SER A 411 4.39 -22.03 -7.92
C SER A 411 4.61 -20.52 -8.04
N SER A 412 5.82 -20.11 -8.41
CA SER A 412 6.18 -18.69 -8.60
C SER A 412 6.23 -18.31 -10.08
N ILE A 413 5.53 -17.23 -10.46
CA ILE A 413 5.83 -16.53 -11.70
C ILE A 413 7.09 -15.66 -11.49
N ILE A 414 7.98 -15.62 -12.48
CA ILE A 414 9.18 -14.77 -12.45
C ILE A 414 8.82 -13.41 -13.09
N PRO A 415 8.86 -12.29 -12.35
CA PRO A 415 8.46 -11.00 -12.88
C PRO A 415 9.30 -10.59 -14.10
N PRO A 416 8.67 -9.97 -15.11
CA PRO A 416 9.34 -9.26 -16.20
C PRO A 416 10.43 -8.29 -15.73
N LYS A 417 11.40 -8.00 -16.59
CA LYS A 417 12.39 -6.95 -16.31
C LYS A 417 11.69 -5.59 -16.25
N THR A 418 12.16 -4.73 -15.35
CA THR A 418 11.89 -3.29 -15.41
C THR A 418 12.52 -2.72 -16.68
N LEU A 419 11.86 -1.76 -17.31
CA LEU A 419 12.41 -0.98 -18.43
C LEU A 419 12.70 0.45 -17.97
N ASP A 420 13.43 1.20 -18.80
CA ASP A 420 13.61 2.64 -18.64
C ASP A 420 12.34 3.41 -19.05
N PRO A 421 12.12 4.63 -18.52
CA PRO A 421 10.99 5.45 -18.88
C PRO A 421 11.11 6.02 -20.30
N PRO A 422 9.99 6.35 -20.97
CA PRO A 422 10.02 6.99 -22.28
C PRO A 422 10.65 8.39 -22.20
N LEU A 423 11.49 8.73 -23.18
CA LEU A 423 12.06 10.06 -23.29
C LEU A 423 10.97 11.11 -23.64
N PRO A 424 10.98 12.29 -22.99
CA PRO A 424 10.06 13.37 -23.31
C PRO A 424 10.32 13.94 -24.72
N ALA A 425 9.42 14.79 -25.19
CA ALA A 425 9.73 15.73 -26.27
C ALA A 425 10.62 16.89 -25.74
N ALA A 426 11.05 17.79 -26.63
CA ALA A 426 11.73 19.02 -26.23
C ALA A 426 10.87 19.81 -25.21
N GLU A 427 11.52 20.34 -24.17
CA GLU A 427 10.84 20.81 -22.96
C GLU A 427 9.92 22.02 -23.21
N ASP A 428 10.32 22.90 -24.13
CA ASP A 428 9.58 24.07 -24.61
C ASP A 428 8.25 23.71 -25.30
N LYS A 429 8.18 22.52 -25.91
CA LYS A 429 7.05 22.04 -26.72
C LYS A 429 6.44 20.74 -26.19
N LEU A 430 6.72 20.39 -24.93
CA LEU A 430 6.26 19.13 -24.35
C LEU A 430 4.72 19.07 -24.29
N LEU A 431 4.08 20.09 -23.73
CA LEU A 431 2.63 20.10 -23.50
C LEU A 431 1.83 20.25 -24.82
N ASP A 432 2.16 21.25 -25.63
CA ASP A 432 1.53 21.48 -26.94
C ASP A 432 1.77 20.31 -27.91
N GLY A 433 2.97 19.73 -27.89
CA GLY A 433 3.29 18.55 -28.67
C GLY A 433 2.46 17.33 -28.25
N ILE A 434 2.25 17.13 -26.95
CA ILE A 434 1.39 16.05 -26.44
C ILE A 434 -0.06 16.28 -26.87
N LEU A 435 -0.60 17.50 -26.72
CA LEU A 435 -1.94 17.86 -27.18
C LEU A 435 -2.12 17.56 -28.68
N THR A 436 -1.18 18.03 -29.51
CA THR A 436 -1.18 17.84 -30.96
C THR A 436 -1.09 16.36 -31.37
N ARG A 437 -0.50 15.50 -30.52
CA ARG A 437 -0.47 14.03 -30.72
C ARG A 437 -1.66 13.29 -30.10
N MET A 438 -2.46 13.95 -29.26
CA MET A 438 -3.67 13.42 -28.63
C MET A 438 -4.92 13.63 -29.50
N LEU A 439 -5.01 14.75 -30.20
CA LEU A 439 -6.11 15.06 -31.13
C LEU A 439 -5.94 14.36 -32.50
N PRO A 440 -7.01 14.29 -33.32
CA PRO A 440 -6.91 14.05 -34.76
C PRO A 440 -6.05 15.11 -35.47
N LYS A 441 -5.53 14.77 -36.65
CA LYS A 441 -4.88 15.75 -37.53
C LYS A 441 -5.89 16.84 -37.91
N ASP A 442 -5.45 18.09 -37.91
CA ASP A 442 -6.25 19.28 -38.30
C ASP A 442 -7.56 19.46 -37.48
N SER A 443 -7.60 18.96 -36.24
CA SER A 443 -8.76 19.05 -35.34
C SER A 443 -9.15 20.50 -35.00
N ALA A 444 -10.43 20.84 -35.19
CA ALA A 444 -10.99 22.16 -34.88
C ALA A 444 -10.90 22.53 -33.39
N ASP A 445 -10.88 21.55 -32.48
CA ASP A 445 -10.76 21.77 -31.03
C ASP A 445 -9.34 22.14 -30.54
N LEU A 446 -8.32 22.03 -31.40
CA LEU A 446 -6.92 22.28 -31.03
C LEU A 446 -6.69 23.68 -30.39
N PRO A 447 -7.27 24.79 -30.90
CA PRO A 447 -7.13 26.11 -30.28
C PRO A 447 -7.78 26.17 -28.89
N LYS A 448 -8.95 25.56 -28.71
CA LYS A 448 -9.67 25.51 -27.42
C LYS A 448 -8.85 24.78 -26.36
N TYR A 449 -8.45 23.54 -26.65
CA TYR A 449 -7.65 22.75 -25.71
C TYR A 449 -6.27 23.37 -25.44
N ARG A 450 -5.69 24.12 -26.39
CA ARG A 450 -4.46 24.90 -26.16
C ARG A 450 -4.70 26.01 -25.13
N GLN A 451 -5.79 26.78 -25.27
CA GLN A 451 -6.16 27.83 -24.31
C GLN A 451 -6.44 27.27 -22.91
N ASP A 452 -7.15 26.14 -22.80
CA ASP A 452 -7.42 25.48 -21.53
C ASP A 452 -6.11 24.98 -20.87
N LEU A 453 -5.19 24.39 -21.64
CA LEU A 453 -3.89 23.94 -21.14
C LEU A 453 -2.94 25.10 -20.77
N GLU A 454 -3.05 26.25 -21.43
CA GLU A 454 -2.32 27.47 -21.08
C GLU A 454 -2.83 28.03 -19.74
N PHE A 455 -4.15 28.14 -19.56
CA PHE A 455 -4.77 28.48 -18.28
C PHE A 455 -4.31 27.54 -17.14
N MET A 456 -4.36 26.22 -17.35
CA MET A 456 -3.88 25.25 -16.36
C MET A 456 -2.37 25.29 -16.13
N SER A 457 -1.58 25.76 -17.11
CA SER A 457 -0.13 25.95 -16.95
C SER A 457 0.20 27.16 -16.09
N THR A 458 -0.51 28.27 -16.27
CA THR A 458 -0.37 29.48 -15.46
C THR A 458 -0.90 29.27 -14.03
N HIS A 459 -2.15 28.83 -13.87
CA HIS A 459 -2.79 28.75 -12.54
C HIS A 459 -2.40 27.50 -11.75
N PHE A 460 -2.05 26.38 -12.40
CA PHE A 460 -1.74 25.12 -11.72
C PHE A 460 -0.34 24.58 -12.02
N GLN A 461 0.56 25.38 -12.60
CA GLN A 461 1.96 24.99 -12.92
C GLN A 461 2.07 23.69 -13.73
N LEU A 462 1.07 23.40 -14.58
CA LEU A 462 0.89 22.09 -15.23
C LEU A 462 2.12 21.62 -16.02
N ALA A 463 2.70 22.48 -16.87
CA ALA A 463 3.88 22.15 -17.66
C ALA A 463 5.10 21.78 -16.80
N THR A 464 5.38 22.54 -15.74
CA THR A 464 6.48 22.27 -14.79
C THR A 464 6.29 20.93 -14.08
N ARG A 465 5.08 20.64 -13.60
CA ARG A 465 4.76 19.38 -12.90
C ARG A 465 4.74 18.17 -13.84
N LEU A 466 4.41 18.36 -15.12
CA LEU A 466 4.48 17.34 -16.16
C LEU A 466 5.93 16.95 -16.44
N LEU A 467 6.80 17.94 -16.66
CA LEU A 467 8.23 17.74 -16.89
C LEU A 467 8.93 17.09 -15.67
N ALA A 468 8.48 17.42 -14.45
CA ALA A 468 8.95 16.77 -13.23
C ALA A 468 8.65 15.26 -13.18
N GLN A 469 7.58 14.77 -13.83
CA GLN A 469 7.32 13.32 -13.91
C GLN A 469 8.36 12.61 -14.77
N TYR A 470 8.70 13.16 -15.95
CA TYR A 470 9.74 12.60 -16.82
C TYR A 470 11.13 12.65 -16.18
N ARG A 471 11.42 13.66 -15.36
CA ARG A 471 12.69 13.81 -14.63
C ARG A 471 12.78 12.96 -13.35
N ASN A 472 11.73 12.23 -12.98
CA ASN A 472 11.68 11.44 -11.75
C ASN A 472 12.58 10.18 -11.84
N ARG A 473 13.66 10.14 -11.06
CA ARG A 473 14.61 9.00 -11.02
C ARG A 473 14.00 7.68 -10.52
N ASN A 474 12.81 7.72 -9.92
CA ASN A 474 12.03 6.55 -9.51
C ASN A 474 11.00 6.10 -10.56
N PHE A 475 10.95 6.77 -11.73
CA PHE A 475 10.16 6.33 -12.89
C PHE A 475 10.85 5.11 -13.51
N LYS A 476 10.41 3.92 -13.11
CA LYS A 476 10.96 2.60 -13.50
C LYS A 476 9.80 1.67 -13.87
N PRO A 477 9.31 1.74 -15.13
CA PRO A 477 8.23 0.91 -15.65
C PRO A 477 8.40 -0.60 -15.37
N ARG A 478 7.34 -1.23 -14.82
CA ARG A 478 7.27 -2.66 -14.48
C ARG A 478 5.89 -3.26 -14.75
N VAL A 479 5.85 -4.56 -14.96
CA VAL A 479 4.60 -5.32 -15.13
C VAL A 479 4.05 -5.67 -13.76
N HIS A 480 2.84 -5.22 -13.48
CA HIS A 480 2.16 -5.44 -12.20
C HIS A 480 1.79 -6.91 -11.98
N ALA A 481 1.79 -7.36 -10.72
CA ALA A 481 1.53 -8.75 -10.32
C ALA A 481 0.23 -9.34 -10.91
N GLU A 482 -0.86 -8.58 -10.94
CA GLU A 482 -2.15 -9.01 -11.49
C GLU A 482 -2.07 -9.34 -12.99
N LEU A 483 -1.26 -8.62 -13.76
CA LEU A 483 -1.05 -8.89 -15.19
C LEU A 483 -0.07 -10.04 -15.44
N GLN A 484 0.86 -10.29 -14.51
CA GLN A 484 1.75 -11.46 -14.58
C GLN A 484 0.97 -12.77 -14.46
N ILE A 485 -0.07 -12.82 -13.61
CA ILE A 485 -0.99 -13.97 -13.55
C ILE A 485 -1.79 -14.08 -14.85
N LEU A 486 -2.39 -12.97 -15.30
CA LEU A 486 -3.26 -12.93 -16.48
C LEU A 486 -2.58 -13.52 -17.72
N GLU A 487 -1.40 -13.00 -18.08
CA GLU A 487 -0.67 -13.44 -19.27
C GLU A 487 -0.13 -14.86 -19.14
N HIS A 488 0.23 -15.30 -17.92
CA HIS A 488 0.68 -16.67 -17.73
C HIS A 488 -0.45 -17.67 -17.99
N PHE A 489 -1.62 -17.45 -17.41
CA PHE A 489 -2.81 -18.27 -17.70
C PHE A 489 -3.23 -18.18 -19.17
N HIS A 490 -3.11 -17.00 -19.80
CA HIS A 490 -3.48 -16.84 -21.20
C HIS A 490 -2.52 -17.56 -22.16
N LEU A 491 -1.23 -17.23 -22.12
CA LEU A 491 -0.21 -17.73 -23.05
C LEU A 491 0.06 -19.23 -22.91
N ASN A 492 -0.21 -19.80 -21.73
CA ASN A 492 -0.03 -21.24 -21.47
C ASN A 492 -1.37 -22.00 -21.54
N ASN A 493 -2.49 -21.31 -21.85
CA ASN A 493 -3.86 -21.83 -21.87
C ASN A 493 -4.19 -22.69 -20.62
N LEU A 494 -4.00 -22.12 -19.44
CA LEU A 494 -4.24 -22.81 -18.16
C LEU A 494 -5.71 -22.69 -17.74
N ASP A 495 -6.29 -23.81 -17.28
CA ASP A 495 -7.66 -23.85 -16.82
C ASP A 495 -7.81 -23.30 -15.40
N PHE A 496 -8.63 -22.27 -15.25
CA PHE A 496 -9.02 -21.73 -13.95
C PHE A 496 -9.98 -22.69 -13.23
N GLU A 497 -9.80 -22.81 -11.91
CA GLU A 497 -10.66 -23.63 -11.07
C GLU A 497 -12.14 -23.22 -11.15
N ASP A 498 -12.98 -24.21 -11.52
CA ASP A 498 -14.42 -24.05 -11.80
C ASP A 498 -14.68 -22.88 -12.78
N SER A 499 -13.86 -22.84 -13.84
CA SER A 499 -13.83 -21.85 -14.93
C SER A 499 -13.74 -20.38 -14.47
N ASP A 500 -13.43 -20.11 -13.21
CA ASP A 500 -13.49 -18.77 -12.66
C ASP A 500 -12.19 -18.00 -12.92
N ARG A 501 -12.16 -17.26 -14.04
CA ARG A 501 -11.05 -16.40 -14.51
C ARG A 501 -10.77 -15.18 -13.61
N TYR A 502 -10.78 -15.40 -12.31
CA TYR A 502 -10.57 -14.44 -11.24
C TYR A 502 -9.12 -14.44 -10.76
N ILE A 503 -8.53 -13.26 -10.66
CA ILE A 503 -7.17 -13.06 -10.18
C ILE A 503 -7.25 -12.34 -8.84
N ALA A 504 -6.93 -13.05 -7.76
CA ALA A 504 -6.92 -12.48 -6.42
C ALA A 504 -5.71 -11.55 -6.26
N CYS A 505 -5.91 -10.38 -5.66
CA CYS A 505 -4.89 -9.33 -5.58
C CYS A 505 -4.73 -8.83 -4.14
N SER A 506 -3.49 -8.54 -3.72
CA SER A 506 -3.19 -8.05 -2.36
C SER A 506 -3.72 -6.63 -2.08
N LYS A 507 -4.08 -5.93 -3.15
CA LYS A 507 -4.72 -4.61 -3.22
C LYS A 507 -5.68 -4.59 -4.40
N PRO A 508 -6.63 -3.64 -4.47
CA PRO A 508 -7.42 -3.41 -5.68
C PRO A 508 -6.49 -3.08 -6.86
N ALA A 509 -6.89 -3.41 -8.09
CA ALA A 509 -6.07 -3.16 -9.26
C ALA A 509 -5.85 -1.67 -9.50
N CYS A 510 -4.72 -1.30 -10.11
CA CYS A 510 -4.51 0.07 -10.54
C CYS A 510 -5.37 0.43 -11.76
N TYR A 511 -5.43 1.72 -12.09
CA TYR A 511 -6.18 2.20 -13.26
C TYR A 511 -5.74 1.49 -14.55
N CYS A 512 -4.43 1.47 -14.83
CA CYS A 512 -3.89 0.84 -16.04
C CYS A 512 -4.15 -0.67 -16.09
N CYS A 513 -4.06 -1.38 -14.96
CA CYS A 513 -4.38 -2.81 -14.90
C CYS A 513 -5.88 -3.07 -15.12
N ALA A 514 -6.76 -2.27 -14.50
CA ALA A 514 -8.20 -2.40 -14.70
C ALA A 514 -8.62 -2.12 -16.15
N LEU A 515 -7.99 -1.15 -16.83
CA LEU A 515 -8.19 -0.94 -18.27
C LEU A 515 -7.63 -2.10 -19.11
N TYR A 516 -6.41 -2.58 -18.83
CA TYR A 516 -5.80 -3.68 -19.58
C TYR A 516 -6.66 -4.96 -19.48
N ILE A 517 -7.05 -5.35 -18.26
CA ILE A 517 -7.89 -6.54 -18.01
C ILE A 517 -9.26 -6.41 -18.70
N ARG A 518 -9.86 -5.21 -18.72
CA ARG A 518 -11.15 -4.95 -19.40
C ARG A 518 -11.07 -5.12 -20.92
N HIS A 519 -10.00 -4.63 -21.54
CA HIS A 519 -9.81 -4.69 -23.00
C HIS A 519 -9.19 -6.01 -23.46
N HIS A 520 -8.77 -6.88 -22.55
CA HIS A 520 -8.10 -8.16 -22.86
C HIS A 520 -9.10 -9.24 -23.31
N HIS A 521 -8.82 -9.86 -24.46
CA HIS A 521 -9.71 -10.81 -25.15
C HIS A 521 -9.96 -12.13 -24.40
N GLY A 522 -9.06 -12.54 -23.49
CA GLY A 522 -9.19 -13.77 -22.69
C GLY A 522 -10.31 -13.81 -21.63
N SER A 523 -11.27 -12.88 -21.65
CA SER A 523 -12.48 -12.86 -20.80
C SER A 523 -12.22 -13.00 -19.28
N PHE A 524 -11.23 -12.28 -18.77
CA PHE A 524 -10.89 -12.27 -17.35
C PHE A 524 -11.89 -11.45 -16.52
N VAL A 525 -12.06 -11.82 -15.25
CA VAL A 525 -12.92 -11.07 -14.32
C VAL A 525 -12.26 -9.73 -13.99
N VAL A 526 -12.85 -8.63 -14.44
CA VAL A 526 -12.35 -7.27 -14.19
C VAL A 526 -12.37 -7.01 -12.66
N PRO A 527 -11.22 -6.72 -12.03
CA PRO A 527 -11.13 -6.56 -10.59
C PRO A 527 -11.67 -5.21 -10.09
N GLU A 528 -12.04 -5.16 -8.81
CA GLU A 528 -12.23 -3.90 -8.07
C GLU A 528 -10.93 -3.06 -8.18
N SER A 529 -11.06 -1.75 -8.46
CA SER A 529 -9.91 -0.88 -8.73
C SER A 529 -9.85 0.32 -7.78
N HIS A 530 -8.64 0.63 -7.29
CA HIS A 530 -8.40 1.86 -6.52
C HIS A 530 -8.29 3.11 -7.42
N ARG A 531 -8.53 2.97 -8.74
CA ARG A 531 -8.55 4.03 -9.77
C ARG A 531 -7.35 5.01 -9.75
N LYS A 532 -6.16 4.58 -9.29
CA LYS A 532 -4.95 5.43 -9.33
C LYS A 532 -4.07 5.08 -10.50
N ILE A 533 -3.47 6.11 -11.10
CA ILE A 533 -2.46 5.98 -12.15
C ILE A 533 -1.08 5.84 -11.50
N TRP A 534 -0.46 4.66 -11.65
CA TRP A 534 0.95 4.47 -11.35
C TRP A 534 1.75 4.59 -12.65
N LEU A 535 2.59 5.62 -12.78
CA LEU A 535 3.45 5.79 -13.96
C LEU A 535 4.45 4.64 -14.14
N ASN A 536 4.83 3.97 -13.03
CA ASN A 536 5.65 2.76 -13.05
C ASN A 536 4.95 1.50 -13.60
N TRP A 537 3.74 1.61 -14.16
CA TRP A 537 3.12 0.52 -14.92
C TRP A 537 3.67 0.43 -16.35
N ARG A 538 3.87 -0.78 -16.90
CA ARG A 538 4.04 -1.04 -18.35
C ARG A 538 3.19 -2.22 -18.81
N PRO A 539 2.89 -2.34 -20.13
CA PRO A 539 2.33 -3.57 -20.69
C PRO A 539 3.22 -4.79 -20.40
N PRO A 540 2.63 -5.99 -20.27
CA PRO A 540 3.35 -7.25 -20.18
C PRO A 540 4.24 -7.57 -21.38
N ASP A 541 5.21 -8.47 -21.17
CA ASP A 541 5.93 -9.12 -22.27
C ASP A 541 5.03 -10.21 -22.88
N VAL A 542 4.80 -10.15 -24.18
CA VAL A 542 3.99 -11.09 -24.98
C VAL A 542 4.77 -11.64 -26.17
N GLU A 543 4.34 -12.79 -26.69
CA GLU A 543 4.95 -13.42 -27.85
C GLU A 543 4.74 -12.66 -29.16
N ALA A 544 5.52 -13.02 -30.19
CA ALA A 544 5.48 -12.37 -31.51
C ALA A 544 4.10 -12.42 -32.18
N HIS A 545 3.30 -13.46 -31.93
CA HIS A 545 1.95 -13.60 -32.48
C HIS A 545 0.94 -12.68 -31.77
N GLU A 546 0.98 -12.63 -30.43
CA GLU A 546 0.09 -11.80 -29.62
C GLU A 546 0.39 -10.29 -29.67
N LYS A 547 1.54 -9.85 -30.21
CA LYS A 547 1.85 -8.42 -30.40
C LYS A 547 0.66 -7.63 -30.98
N LYS A 548 0.03 -8.14 -32.06
CA LYS A 548 -1.11 -7.46 -32.71
C LYS A 548 -2.36 -7.38 -31.84
N ALA A 549 -2.56 -8.32 -30.92
CA ALA A 549 -3.69 -8.29 -29.99
C ALA A 549 -3.42 -7.30 -28.85
N GLN A 550 -2.22 -7.34 -28.27
CA GLN A 550 -1.78 -6.35 -27.28
C GLN A 550 -1.75 -4.92 -27.83
N GLU A 551 -1.39 -4.72 -29.10
CA GLU A 551 -1.48 -3.40 -29.75
C GLU A 551 -2.93 -2.89 -29.79
N LYS A 552 -3.94 -3.75 -29.99
CA LYS A 552 -5.36 -3.36 -29.90
C LYS A 552 -5.72 -2.95 -28.47
N ILE A 553 -5.33 -3.75 -27.47
CA ILE A 553 -5.54 -3.44 -26.04
C ILE A 553 -4.95 -2.05 -25.71
N LEU A 554 -3.69 -1.81 -26.09
CA LEU A 554 -3.02 -0.53 -25.84
C LEU A 554 -3.68 0.65 -26.58
N ASN A 555 -4.14 0.48 -27.82
CA ASN A 555 -4.87 1.55 -28.52
C ASN A 555 -6.25 1.83 -27.88
N ALA A 556 -6.94 0.82 -27.35
CA ALA A 556 -8.20 1.01 -26.61
C ALA A 556 -7.96 1.73 -25.26
N MET A 557 -6.92 1.33 -24.50
CA MET A 557 -6.49 2.05 -23.30
C MET A 557 -6.12 3.51 -23.62
N ILE A 558 -5.44 3.76 -24.74
CA ILE A 558 -5.09 5.13 -25.20
C ILE A 558 -6.35 5.96 -25.46
N ALA A 559 -7.43 5.37 -25.99
CA ALA A 559 -8.70 6.08 -26.20
C ALA A 559 -9.34 6.49 -24.86
N ASP A 560 -9.44 5.56 -23.90
CA ASP A 560 -9.95 5.83 -22.54
C ASP A 560 -9.15 6.94 -21.85
N ILE A 561 -7.81 6.83 -21.83
CA ILE A 561 -6.91 7.80 -21.19
C ILE A 561 -7.02 9.18 -21.86
N ARG A 562 -7.10 9.23 -23.20
CA ARG A 562 -7.27 10.50 -23.94
C ARG A 562 -8.60 11.15 -23.62
N LYS A 563 -9.70 10.38 -23.59
CA LYS A 563 -11.02 10.90 -23.25
C LYS A 563 -11.01 11.51 -21.85
N GLU A 564 -10.60 10.76 -20.82
CA GLU A 564 -10.62 11.25 -19.44
C GLU A 564 -9.66 12.43 -19.20
N ALA A 565 -8.60 12.57 -20.02
CA ALA A 565 -7.74 13.76 -20.04
C ALA A 565 -8.46 14.97 -20.67
N PHE A 566 -9.08 14.81 -21.84
CA PHE A 566 -9.81 15.87 -22.51
C PHE A 566 -11.03 16.35 -21.70
N ASP A 567 -11.76 15.42 -21.07
CA ASP A 567 -12.89 15.73 -20.19
C ASP A 567 -12.44 16.61 -19.01
N GLN A 568 -11.34 16.26 -18.31
CA GLN A 568 -10.83 17.08 -17.20
C GLN A 568 -10.22 18.42 -17.65
N ILE A 569 -9.58 18.48 -18.83
CA ILE A 569 -9.06 19.75 -19.37
C ILE A 569 -10.22 20.70 -19.71
N ALA A 570 -11.24 20.22 -20.43
CA ALA A 570 -12.40 21.02 -20.80
C ALA A 570 -13.23 21.47 -19.59
N GLY A 571 -13.38 20.60 -18.57
CA GLY A 571 -13.99 20.95 -17.29
C GLY A 571 -13.08 21.76 -16.34
N ARG A 572 -11.84 22.08 -16.75
CA ARG A 572 -10.79 22.79 -15.99
C ARG A 572 -10.59 22.30 -14.55
N THR A 573 -10.93 21.04 -14.28
CA THR A 573 -11.28 20.59 -12.93
C THR A 573 -10.04 20.39 -12.06
N LYS A 574 -10.09 20.88 -10.80
CA LYS A 574 -9.03 20.71 -9.81
C LYS A 574 -8.75 19.21 -9.54
N ARG A 575 -7.57 18.89 -8.99
CA ARG A 575 -7.17 17.50 -8.68
C ARG A 575 -8.21 16.83 -7.76
N SER A 576 -8.60 15.60 -8.07
CA SER A 576 -9.34 14.75 -7.12
C SER A 576 -8.50 14.53 -5.84
N HIS A 577 -9.14 14.61 -4.67
CA HIS A 577 -8.46 14.48 -3.38
C HIS A 577 -7.74 13.14 -3.22
N TRP A 578 -6.64 13.14 -2.45
CA TRP A 578 -5.91 11.92 -2.14
C TRP A 578 -6.82 10.89 -1.46
N ARG A 579 -6.79 9.66 -1.97
CA ARG A 579 -7.46 8.49 -1.38
C ARG A 579 -6.40 7.42 -1.08
N PRO A 580 -6.59 6.53 -0.09
CA PRO A 580 -5.71 5.37 0.10
C PRO A 580 -5.62 4.46 -1.13
N ASP A 581 -4.51 3.71 -1.27
CA ASP A 581 -4.30 2.72 -2.35
C ASP A 581 -4.89 1.33 -2.05
N SER A 582 -5.53 1.19 -0.89
CA SER A 582 -5.93 -0.07 -0.30
C SER A 582 -7.25 0.11 0.42
N PHE A 583 -8.21 -0.78 0.16
CA PHE A 583 -9.42 -0.85 0.97
C PHE A 583 -9.03 -1.21 2.40
N THR A 584 -9.08 -0.24 3.29
CA THR A 584 -9.22 -0.58 4.69
C THR A 584 -10.56 -1.23 4.91
N GLY A 585 -10.53 -2.42 5.52
CA GLY A 585 -11.69 -3.04 6.14
C GLY A 585 -12.18 -2.30 7.39
N ILE A 586 -12.38 -0.98 7.29
CA ILE A 586 -13.35 -0.25 8.10
C ILE A 586 -14.68 -1.00 7.92
N THR A 587 -15.35 -1.31 9.03
CA THR A 587 -16.66 -1.97 8.94
C THR A 587 -17.68 -0.91 8.57
N VAL A 588 -18.37 -1.08 7.43
CA VAL A 588 -19.53 -0.26 7.09
C VAL A 588 -20.64 -0.59 8.09
N SER A 589 -20.87 0.33 9.03
CA SER A 589 -21.88 0.23 10.10
C SER A 589 -22.26 1.65 10.56
N THR A 590 -22.40 2.57 9.59
CA THR A 590 -22.62 4.01 9.85
C THR A 590 -23.19 4.80 8.65
N ARG A 591 -23.55 4.15 7.53
CA ARG A 591 -24.17 4.80 6.34
C ARG A 591 -25.61 4.29 6.09
N GLN A 592 -26.29 3.86 7.16
CA GLN A 592 -27.66 3.33 7.09
C GLN A 592 -28.58 3.97 8.16
N GLU A 593 -28.11 5.03 8.82
CA GLU A 593 -28.82 5.73 9.91
C GLU A 593 -29.10 7.21 9.58
N PHE A 594 -28.48 7.76 8.53
CA PHE A 594 -28.70 9.12 8.02
C PHE A 594 -28.76 9.05 6.50
N GLY A 595 -29.83 9.59 5.91
CA GLY A 595 -30.13 9.51 4.48
C GLY A 595 -29.38 10.55 3.64
N ASP A 596 -29.37 10.34 2.33
CA ASP A 596 -28.75 11.25 1.38
C ASP A 596 -29.56 12.56 1.27
N GLN A 597 -28.86 13.70 1.21
CA GLN A 597 -29.36 14.97 0.71
C GLN A 597 -28.24 15.61 -0.13
N ASP A 598 -28.55 15.89 -1.39
CA ASP A 598 -27.62 16.48 -2.35
C ASP A 598 -27.42 17.98 -2.08
N ILE A 599 -26.18 18.47 -2.14
CA ILE A 599 -25.85 19.90 -2.24
C ILE A 599 -24.71 20.09 -3.25
N GLU A 600 -24.80 21.15 -4.04
CA GLU A 600 -23.94 21.47 -5.17
C GLU A 600 -22.54 21.99 -4.77
N THR A 601 -21.67 22.14 -5.77
CA THR A 601 -20.28 22.60 -5.64
C THR A 601 -20.15 24.12 -5.55
N ASP A 602 -19.16 24.62 -4.81
CA ASP A 602 -18.45 25.85 -5.21
C ASP A 602 -16.99 25.93 -4.69
N VAL A 603 -16.27 27.00 -5.06
CA VAL A 603 -14.79 27.12 -5.09
C VAL A 603 -14.21 27.82 -3.82
N GLU A 604 -13.02 27.52 -3.27
CA GLU A 604 -11.69 28.21 -3.46
C GLU A 604 -10.63 27.65 -2.46
N GLU A 605 -9.43 27.23 -2.94
CA GLU A 605 -8.06 27.68 -2.50
C GLU A 605 -7.41 26.72 -1.45
N GLU A 606 -6.25 26.09 -1.74
CA GLU A 606 -4.83 26.43 -1.41
C GLU A 606 -4.41 26.18 0.07
N PHE A 607 -3.22 25.67 0.43
CA PHE A 607 -1.98 25.31 -0.32
C PHE A 607 -1.36 23.97 0.18
N GLU A 608 -0.36 23.46 -0.55
CA GLU A 608 0.38 22.20 -0.26
C GLU A 608 1.40 22.30 0.89
N SER A 609 1.63 21.18 1.63
CA SER A 609 2.98 20.86 2.17
C SER A 609 3.22 19.36 2.37
N GLU A 610 4.02 18.73 1.49
CA GLU A 610 4.80 17.52 1.81
C GLU A 610 6.27 17.79 1.49
N GLY A 611 7.14 17.62 2.49
CA GLY A 611 8.56 17.92 2.34
C GLY A 611 9.34 16.77 1.70
N LEU A 612 10.30 17.13 0.84
CA LEU A 612 11.41 16.22 0.54
C LEU A 612 12.19 15.96 1.84
N LEU A 613 12.45 14.69 2.14
CA LEU A 613 13.57 14.28 2.99
C LEU A 613 14.39 13.22 2.23
N VAL A 614 15.71 13.29 2.45
CA VAL A 614 16.79 12.67 1.67
C VAL A 614 16.76 11.15 1.71
#